data_AF-A0A8T7A190-F1
#
_entry.id   AF-A0A8T7A190-F1
#
_cell.length_a   1.000
_cell.length_b   1.000
_cell.length_c   1.000
_cell.angle_alpha   90.00
_cell.angle_beta   90.00
_cell.angle_gamma   90.00
#
_symmetry.space_group_name_H-M   'P 1'
#
loop_
_entity.id
_entity.type
_entity.pdbx_description
1 polymer ?
#
loop_
_entity_poly.entity_id
_entity_poly.type
_entity_poly.pdbx_seq_one_letter_code
_entity_poly.pdbx_strand_id
1 'polypeptide(L)'
;MKYTEIVIQELSMIEMDPAVRLNQVAEMIWKRDLTKYDLAIRIWAKHDPVARRTVKKVNKLRMDYIRSVFSELGFRGNDLETRTMLYVVYHSWERPMFGKYNQQKWEKLKKLRLALLTQK
;
A
#
# COMPACT_ATOMS: atom_id res chain seq x y z
N MET A 1 8.78 -1.84 12.13
CA MET A 1 8.47 -1.32 10.76
C MET A 1 8.24 0.19 10.82
N LYS A 2 9.29 0.97 11.07
CA LYS A 2 9.22 2.44 11.23
C LYS A 2 8.80 3.17 9.93
N TYR A 3 9.09 2.56 8.78
CA TYR A 3 8.88 3.17 7.46
C TYR A 3 7.42 3.42 7.10
N THR A 4 6.47 2.57 7.52
CA THR A 4 5.04 2.79 7.19
C THR A 4 4.51 4.05 7.87
N GLU A 5 4.83 4.25 9.15
CA GLU A 5 4.39 5.44 9.89
C GLU A 5 4.99 6.72 9.29
N ILE A 6 6.28 6.70 8.93
CA ILE A 6 6.97 7.84 8.28
C ILE A 6 6.32 8.20 6.94
N VAL A 7 6.05 7.20 6.08
CA VAL A 7 5.44 7.46 4.76
C VAL A 7 4.04 8.04 4.90
N ILE A 8 3.23 7.51 5.81
CA ILE A 8 1.88 8.01 6.05
C ILE A 8 1.94 9.46 6.54
N GLN A 9 2.84 9.76 7.49
CA GLN A 9 3.05 11.12 7.99
C GLN A 9 3.48 12.07 6.88
N GLU A 10 4.52 11.72 6.10
CA GLU A 10 5.06 12.50 4.97
C GLU A 10 3.94 12.88 3.98
N LEU A 11 3.05 11.95 3.65
CA LEU A 11 1.97 12.18 2.69
C LEU A 11 0.75 12.88 3.28
N SER A 12 0.49 12.73 4.58
CA SER A 12 -0.62 13.40 5.26
C SER A 12 -0.38 14.89 5.51
N MET A 13 0.89 15.33 5.47
CA MET A 13 1.27 16.73 5.69
C MET A 13 1.19 17.60 4.44
N ILE A 14 0.90 17.01 3.26
CA ILE A 14 0.85 17.73 2.00
C ILE A 14 -0.57 17.63 1.46
N GLU A 15 -1.22 18.79 1.25
CA GLU A 15 -2.54 18.85 0.64
C GLU A 15 -2.42 18.47 -0.84
N MET A 16 -2.85 17.25 -1.17
CA MET A 16 -2.74 16.67 -2.50
C MET A 16 -4.02 15.95 -2.87
N ASP A 17 -4.35 16.02 -4.17
CA ASP A 17 -5.40 15.22 -4.76
C ASP A 17 -5.28 13.74 -4.33
N PRO A 18 -6.38 13.10 -3.88
CA PRO A 18 -6.33 11.73 -3.38
C PRO A 18 -5.74 10.71 -4.37
N ALA A 19 -6.00 10.86 -5.68
CA ALA A 19 -5.44 9.96 -6.69
C ALA A 19 -3.92 10.16 -6.84
N VAL A 20 -3.44 11.40 -6.71
CA VAL A 20 -2.01 11.72 -6.66
C VAL A 20 -1.36 11.07 -5.43
N ARG A 21 -2.02 11.08 -4.25
CA ARG A 21 -1.53 10.37 -3.05
C ARG A 21 -1.40 8.87 -3.27
N LEU A 22 -2.39 8.21 -3.89
CA LEU A 22 -2.29 6.79 -4.23
C LEU A 22 -1.12 6.50 -5.18
N ASN A 23 -0.84 7.39 -6.14
CA ASN A 23 0.32 7.26 -7.02
C ASN A 23 1.64 7.39 -6.25
N GLN A 24 1.76 8.39 -5.38
CA GLN A 24 2.97 8.61 -4.59
C GLN A 24 3.27 7.47 -3.63
N VAL A 25 2.26 6.89 -2.96
CA VAL A 25 2.45 5.70 -2.13
C VAL A 25 3.07 4.56 -2.95
N ALA A 26 2.52 4.28 -4.13
CA ALA A 26 3.04 3.23 -5.00
C ALA A 26 4.49 3.50 -5.42
N GLU A 27 4.81 4.75 -5.77
CA GLU A 27 6.18 5.18 -6.08
C GLU A 27 7.14 5.03 -4.92
N MET A 28 6.76 5.43 -3.71
CA MET A 28 7.61 5.30 -2.53
C MET A 28 7.87 3.83 -2.21
N ILE A 29 6.84 2.98 -2.28
CA ILE A 29 6.97 1.54 -2.06
C ILE A 29 7.99 0.93 -3.03
N TRP A 30 7.90 1.26 -4.32
CA TRP A 30 8.78 0.68 -5.34
C TRP A 30 10.19 1.28 -5.32
N LYS A 31 10.32 2.62 -5.31
CA LYS A 31 11.61 3.31 -5.34
C LYS A 31 12.44 3.02 -4.10
N ARG A 32 11.81 2.93 -2.92
CA ARG A 32 12.49 2.70 -1.64
C ARG A 32 12.46 1.22 -1.22
N ASP A 33 11.92 0.31 -2.04
CA ASP A 33 11.80 -1.15 -1.81
C ASP A 33 11.22 -1.48 -0.41
N LEU A 34 10.15 -0.77 -0.02
CA LEU A 34 9.66 -0.74 1.37
C LEU A 34 9.02 -2.06 1.82
N THR A 35 8.67 -2.94 0.90
CA THR A 35 7.99 -4.22 1.19
C THR A 35 8.91 -5.43 1.06
N LYS A 36 10.22 -5.23 0.83
CA LYS A 36 11.19 -6.33 0.61
C LYS A 36 11.26 -7.37 1.74
N TYR A 37 10.92 -7.00 2.97
CA TYR A 37 10.92 -7.90 4.12
C TYR A 37 9.52 -8.26 4.62
N ASP A 38 8.45 -7.79 3.98
CA ASP A 38 7.08 -8.02 4.45
C ASP A 38 6.77 -9.53 4.52
N LEU A 39 7.19 -10.31 3.53
CA LEU A 39 6.98 -11.75 3.52
C LEU A 39 7.73 -12.44 4.68
N ALA A 40 9.01 -12.13 4.85
CA ALA A 40 9.83 -12.72 5.91
C ALA A 40 9.26 -12.39 7.31
N ILE A 41 8.86 -11.13 7.54
CA ILE A 41 8.28 -10.72 8.82
C ILE A 41 6.91 -11.39 9.04
N ARG A 42 6.10 -11.58 7.98
CA ARG A 42 4.82 -12.30 8.08
C ARG A 42 5.02 -13.78 8.41
N ILE A 43 6.04 -14.42 7.85
CA ILE A 43 6.41 -15.81 8.20
C ILE A 43 6.84 -15.88 9.67
N TRP A 44 7.73 -14.98 10.11
CA TRP A 44 8.16 -14.90 11.50
C TRP A 44 6.99 -14.69 12.48
N ALA A 45 6.04 -13.81 12.12
CA ALA A 45 4.83 -13.54 12.91
C ALA A 45 3.90 -14.76 13.11
N LYS A 46 4.06 -15.84 12.34
CA LYS A 46 3.34 -17.09 12.61
C LYS A 46 3.77 -17.69 13.96
N HIS A 47 5.05 -17.56 14.30
CA HIS A 47 5.65 -18.21 15.46
C HIS A 47 5.96 -17.24 16.62
N ASP A 48 6.06 -15.94 16.36
CA ASP A 48 6.40 -14.93 17.36
C ASP A 48 5.23 -13.97 17.67
N PRO A 49 4.73 -13.91 18.92
CA PRO A 49 3.64 -13.02 19.30
C PRO A 49 3.95 -11.52 19.18
N VAL A 50 5.20 -11.10 19.40
CA VAL A 50 5.63 -9.70 19.28
C VAL A 50 5.63 -9.28 17.82
N ALA A 51 6.18 -10.12 16.94
CA ALA A 51 6.14 -9.92 15.50
C ALA A 51 4.69 -9.89 14.99
N ARG A 52 3.83 -10.79 15.48
CA ARG A 52 2.40 -10.83 15.15
C ARG A 52 1.67 -9.53 15.51
N ARG A 53 1.89 -9.00 16.71
CA ARG A 53 1.32 -7.70 17.13
C ARG A 53 1.80 -6.57 16.22
N THR A 54 3.07 -6.57 15.87
CA THR A 54 3.67 -5.57 14.97
C THR A 54 3.05 -5.61 13.57
N VAL A 55 2.94 -6.81 12.98
CA VAL A 55 2.31 -6.99 11.66
C VAL A 55 0.85 -6.56 11.68
N LYS A 56 0.10 -6.91 12.73
CA LYS A 56 -1.30 -6.48 12.88
C LYS A 56 -1.42 -4.95 12.94
N LYS A 57 -0.58 -4.28 13.73
CA LYS A 57 -0.54 -2.82 13.84
C LYS A 57 -0.27 -2.18 12.48
N VAL A 58 0.76 -2.65 11.77
CA VAL A 58 1.17 -2.06 10.49
C VAL A 58 0.14 -2.30 9.39
N ASN A 59 -0.44 -3.49 9.31
CA ASN A 59 -1.53 -3.74 8.35
C ASN A 59 -2.72 -2.84 8.62
N LYS A 60 -3.11 -2.64 9.90
CA LYS A 60 -4.17 -1.71 10.26
C LYS A 60 -3.86 -0.29 9.80
N LEU A 61 -2.65 0.22 10.07
CA LEU A 61 -2.23 1.55 9.63
C LEU A 61 -2.30 1.71 8.10
N ARG A 62 -1.82 0.72 7.34
CA ARG A 62 -1.89 0.73 5.87
C ARG A 62 -3.34 0.73 5.37
N MET A 63 -4.19 -0.12 5.95
CA MET A 63 -5.61 -0.19 5.59
C MET A 63 -6.33 1.11 5.92
N ASP A 64 -6.17 1.65 7.13
CA ASP A 64 -6.84 2.86 7.58
C ASP A 64 -6.47 4.07 6.69
N TYR A 65 -5.18 4.23 6.37
CA TYR A 65 -4.73 5.32 5.49
C TYR A 65 -5.23 5.16 4.05
N ILE A 66 -5.08 3.98 3.43
CA ILE A 66 -5.54 3.79 2.05
C ILE A 66 -7.07 3.89 1.95
N ARG A 67 -7.80 3.44 2.98
CA ARG A 67 -9.24 3.61 3.08
C ARG A 67 -9.64 5.08 3.13
N SER A 68 -8.94 5.90 3.91
CA SER A 68 -9.26 7.33 3.96
C SER A 68 -9.12 7.96 2.58
N VAL A 69 -8.03 7.66 1.87
CA VAL A 69 -7.78 8.21 0.52
C VAL A 69 -8.85 7.76 -0.48
N PHE A 70 -9.26 6.49 -0.50
CA PHE A 70 -10.36 6.04 -1.37
C PHE A 70 -11.72 6.63 -0.97
N SER A 71 -11.95 6.86 0.33
CA SER A 71 -13.16 7.53 0.81
C SER A 71 -13.22 8.99 0.32
N GLU A 72 -12.09 9.69 0.28
CA GLU A 72 -11.99 11.05 -0.27
C GLU A 72 -12.29 11.08 -1.78
N LEU A 73 -12.01 10.00 -2.52
CA LEU A 73 -12.40 9.84 -3.93
C LEU A 73 -13.91 9.57 -4.13
N GLY A 74 -14.67 9.39 -3.06
CA GLY A 74 -16.12 9.18 -3.09
C GLY A 74 -16.58 7.72 -2.99
N PHE A 75 -15.66 6.75 -2.87
CA PHE A 75 -16.04 5.34 -2.73
C PHE A 75 -16.64 5.05 -1.35
N ARG A 76 -17.62 4.14 -1.28
CA ARG A 76 -18.36 3.79 -0.05
C ARG A 76 -18.63 2.29 0.05
N GLY A 77 -19.05 1.83 1.22
CA GLY A 77 -19.49 0.45 1.45
C GLY A 77 -18.48 -0.61 1.01
N ASN A 78 -18.97 -1.65 0.35
CA ASN A 78 -18.15 -2.77 -0.12
C ASN A 78 -17.15 -2.37 -1.20
N ASP A 79 -17.45 -1.34 -2.00
CA ASP A 79 -16.56 -0.86 -3.06
C ASP A 79 -15.32 -0.19 -2.45
N LEU A 80 -15.51 0.65 -1.43
CA LEU A 80 -14.41 1.22 -0.64
C LEU A 80 -13.53 0.14 -0.01
N GLU A 81 -14.15 -0.87 0.62
CA GLU A 81 -13.41 -1.96 1.28
C GLU A 81 -12.57 -2.74 0.28
N THR A 82 -13.20 -3.17 -0.82
CA THR A 82 -12.56 -4.04 -1.82
C THR A 82 -11.38 -3.32 -2.48
N ARG A 83 -11.53 -2.05 -2.87
CA ARG A 83 -10.44 -1.26 -3.46
C ARG A 83 -9.28 -1.05 -2.49
N THR A 84 -9.59 -0.79 -1.22
CA THR A 84 -8.59 -0.67 -0.16
C THR A 84 -7.79 -1.97 -0.01
N MET A 85 -8.49 -3.10 0.13
CA MET A 85 -7.85 -4.42 0.27
C MET A 85 -6.98 -4.75 -0.94
N LEU A 86 -7.50 -4.58 -2.16
CA LEU A 86 -6.78 -4.85 -3.40
C LEU A 86 -5.50 -4.01 -3.50
N TYR A 87 -5.59 -2.71 -3.19
CA TYR A 87 -4.43 -1.82 -3.21
C TYR A 87 -3.36 -2.28 -2.20
N VAL A 88 -3.74 -2.51 -0.94
CA VAL A 88 -2.80 -2.85 0.13
C VAL A 88 -2.16 -4.22 -0.10
N VAL A 89 -2.94 -5.22 -0.48
CA VAL A 89 -2.45 -6.58 -0.74
C VAL A 89 -1.51 -6.57 -1.93
N TYR A 90 -1.91 -5.95 -3.05
CA TYR A 90 -1.07 -5.93 -4.25
C TYR A 90 0.32 -5.35 -3.94
N HIS A 91 0.40 -4.16 -3.33
CA HIS A 91 1.70 -3.53 -3.07
C HIS A 91 2.52 -4.25 -1.98
N SER A 92 1.87 -4.98 -1.07
CA SER A 92 2.56 -5.83 -0.08
C SER A 92 3.15 -7.11 -0.68
N TRP A 93 2.56 -7.62 -1.77
CA TRP A 93 2.93 -8.90 -2.37
C TRP A 93 3.57 -8.81 -3.76
N GLU A 94 3.54 -7.66 -4.42
CA GLU A 94 4.11 -7.47 -5.76
C GLU A 94 5.57 -7.93 -5.81
N ARG A 95 6.40 -7.45 -4.87
CA ARG A 95 7.83 -7.74 -4.83
C ARG A 95 8.17 -9.22 -4.62
N PRO A 96 7.61 -9.94 -3.63
CA PRO A 96 7.89 -11.36 -3.45
C PRO A 96 7.27 -12.26 -4.53
N MET A 97 6.14 -11.86 -5.13
CA MET A 97 5.46 -12.69 -6.13
C MET A 97 6.06 -12.55 -7.54
N PHE A 98 6.43 -11.33 -7.94
CA PHE A 98 6.83 -11.04 -9.32
C PHE A 98 8.27 -10.55 -9.47
N GLY A 99 9.00 -10.39 -8.37
CA GLY A 99 10.33 -9.80 -8.39
C GLY A 99 10.31 -8.29 -8.62
N LYS A 100 11.44 -7.72 -9.05
CA LYS A 100 11.54 -6.29 -9.40
C LYS A 100 11.46 -6.17 -10.92
N TYR A 101 10.38 -5.57 -11.42
CA TYR A 101 10.27 -5.23 -12.85
C TYR A 101 11.32 -4.18 -13.26
N ASN A 102 11.58 -4.08 -14.56
CA ASN A 102 12.19 -2.87 -15.10
C ASN A 102 11.25 -1.66 -14.90
N GLN A 103 11.83 -0.46 -14.84
CA GLN A 103 11.09 0.77 -14.51
C GLN A 103 9.94 1.04 -15.49
N GLN A 104 10.17 0.86 -16.80
CA GLN A 104 9.17 1.12 -17.83
C GLN A 104 7.91 0.24 -17.66
N LYS A 105 8.11 -1.06 -17.42
CA LYS A 105 7.03 -2.00 -17.18
C LYS A 105 6.29 -1.67 -15.88
N TRP A 106 7.03 -1.34 -14.82
CA TRP A 106 6.43 -0.99 -13.54
C TRP A 106 5.57 0.27 -13.63
N GLU A 107 6.08 1.35 -14.24
CA GLU A 107 5.33 2.60 -14.45
C GLU A 107 4.03 2.37 -15.24
N LYS A 108 4.11 1.58 -16.32
CA LYS A 108 2.93 1.20 -17.11
C LYS A 108 1.88 0.47 -16.27
N LEU A 109 2.30 -0.56 -15.51
CA LEU A 109 1.39 -1.37 -14.69
C LEU A 109 0.81 -0.58 -13.51
N LYS A 110 1.61 0.28 -12.87
CA LYS A 110 1.14 1.21 -11.83
C LYS A 110 0.01 2.07 -12.38
N LYS A 111 0.21 2.74 -13.53
CA LYS A 111 -0.80 3.62 -14.13
C LYS A 111 -2.11 2.88 -14.43
N LEU A 112 -2.02 1.71 -15.06
CA LEU A 112 -3.20 0.89 -15.38
C LEU A 112 -3.93 0.42 -14.12
N ARG A 113 -3.20 -0.02 -13.09
CA ARG A 113 -3.77 -0.45 -11.81
C ARG A 113 -4.45 0.69 -11.08
N LEU A 114 -3.84 1.87 -11.02
CA LEU A 114 -4.45 3.03 -10.39
C LEU A 114 -5.72 3.44 -11.13
N ALA A 115 -5.70 3.51 -12.47
CA ALA A 115 -6.89 3.80 -13.27
C ALA A 115 -8.04 2.82 -12.98
N LEU A 116 -7.73 1.51 -12.93
CA LEU A 116 -8.72 0.48 -12.57
C LEU A 116 -9.29 0.69 -11.16
N LEU A 117 -8.44 1.03 -10.19
CA LEU A 117 -8.85 1.20 -8.79
C LEU A 117 -9.53 2.54 -8.51
N THR A 118 -9.43 3.53 -9.40
CA THR A 118 -10.03 4.86 -9.23
C THR A 118 -11.17 5.15 -10.20
N GLN A 119 -11.51 4.23 -11.11
CA GLN A 119 -12.68 4.38 -11.98
C GLN A 119 -13.98 4.38 -11.16
N LYS A 120 -14.94 5.24 -11.54
CA LYS A 120 -16.27 5.35 -10.95
C LYS A 120 -17.27 4.47 -11.68
#